data_AF-A0AB73TCY3-F1
#
_entry.id   AF-A0AB73TCY3-F1
#
_cell.length_a   1.000
_cell.length_b   1.000
_cell.length_c   1.000
_cell.angle_alpha   90.00
_cell.angle_beta   90.00
_cell.angle_gamma   90.00
#
_symmetry.space_group_name_H-M   'P 1'
#
loop_
_entity.id
_entity.type
_entity.pdbx_description
1 polymer ?
#
loop_
_entity_poly.entity_id
_entity_poly.type
_entity_poly.pdbx_seq_one_letter_code
_entity_poly.pdbx_strand_id
1 'polypeptide(L)'
;MPEIRALRRLTESIEHASVLDKAVDLDRKVVRALARPRALRQLLHGVPFGHPIHPLMVQVPLGAWISAAVLDLVGGRGNAKAAKTLVGVGVVSAGSASVAGYVDWSALDREQLRTGWVHQAVNWVGLTLYGFSWLQRKRGNTGAGKLLGFAGLTVVSVGGYLGGHLSYRQRAGVSRDGEVPYESDGAPESA
;
A
#
# COMPACT_ATOMS: atom_id res chain seq x y z
N MET A 1 -11.68 16.15 16.86
CA MET A 1 -11.85 14.96 17.72
C MET A 1 -10.56 14.74 18.49
N PRO A 2 -10.61 14.32 19.77
CA PRO A 2 -9.38 14.05 20.54
C PRO A 2 -8.67 12.83 19.95
N GLU A 3 -7.39 13.00 19.63
CA GLU A 3 -6.57 11.94 19.05
C GLU A 3 -5.93 11.06 20.13
N ILE A 4 -5.78 9.76 19.86
CA ILE A 4 -5.07 8.84 20.74
C ILE A 4 -3.60 9.25 20.78
N ARG A 5 -3.16 9.83 21.91
CA ARG A 5 -1.81 10.39 22.10
C ARG A 5 -0.68 9.43 21.72
N ALA A 6 -0.85 8.14 22.00
CA ALA A 6 0.15 7.12 21.67
C ALA A 6 0.34 6.96 20.15
N LEU A 7 -0.76 6.91 19.39
CA LEU A 7 -0.71 6.80 17.93
C LEU A 7 -0.07 8.04 17.30
N ARG A 8 -0.44 9.23 17.80
CA ARG A 8 0.15 10.49 17.36
C ARG A 8 1.66 10.52 17.56
N ARG A 9 2.14 10.15 18.75
CA ARG A 9 3.58 10.10 19.04
C ARG A 9 4.31 9.11 18.15
N LEU A 10 3.68 7.97 17.84
CA LEU A 10 4.26 6.98 16.95
C LEU A 10 4.42 7.53 15.53
N THR A 11 3.37 8.15 14.97
CA THR A 11 3.43 8.70 13.61
C THR A 11 4.38 9.89 13.53
N GLU A 12 4.33 10.82 14.48
CA GLU A 12 5.30 11.94 14.59
C GLU A 12 6.74 11.42 14.67
N SER A 13 6.99 10.34 15.44
CA SER A 13 8.32 9.74 15.53
C SER A 13 8.80 9.16 14.19
N ILE A 14 7.90 8.62 13.35
CA ILE A 14 8.24 8.10 12.03
C ILE A 14 8.56 9.24 11.06
N GLU A 15 7.77 10.31 11.08
CA GLU A 15 7.96 11.50 10.24
C GLU A 15 9.35 12.12 10.41
N HIS A 16 9.86 12.09 11.64
CA HIS A 16 11.15 12.68 12.01
C HIS A 16 12.31 11.67 12.04
N ALA A 17 12.07 10.42 11.61
CA ALA A 17 13.07 9.35 11.64
C ALA A 17 14.11 9.49 10.52
N SER A 18 15.06 10.41 10.69
CA SER A 18 16.18 10.63 9.74
C SER A 18 17.06 9.41 9.49
N VAL A 19 17.02 8.41 10.39
CA VAL A 19 17.69 7.12 10.19
C VAL A 19 17.19 6.38 8.93
N LEU A 20 15.96 6.66 8.49
CA LEU A 20 15.38 6.05 7.29
C LEU A 20 15.88 6.69 5.98
N ASP A 21 16.51 7.86 6.05
CA ASP A 21 16.83 8.68 4.87
C ASP A 21 17.68 7.93 3.85
N LYS A 22 18.66 7.13 4.29
CA LYS A 22 19.50 6.34 3.37
C LYS A 22 18.69 5.30 2.59
N ALA A 23 17.77 4.61 3.28
CA ALA A 23 16.91 3.60 2.65
C ALA A 23 15.92 4.26 1.70
N VAL A 24 15.28 5.35 2.14
CA VAL A 24 14.41 6.21 1.33
C VAL A 24 15.12 6.67 0.05
N ASP A 25 16.34 7.21 0.17
CA ASP A 25 17.08 7.75 -0.98
C ASP A 25 17.51 6.64 -1.97
N LEU A 26 17.81 5.44 -1.48
CA LEU A 26 18.09 4.28 -2.32
C LEU A 26 16.86 3.84 -3.11
N ASP A 27 15.74 3.63 -2.40
CA ASP A 27 14.48 3.18 -3.01
C ASP A 27 13.93 4.20 -4.00
N ARG A 28 14.05 5.50 -3.70
CA ARG A 28 13.66 6.57 -4.62
C ARG A 28 14.47 6.56 -5.92
N LYS A 29 15.78 6.23 -5.85
CA LYS A 29 16.61 6.06 -7.05
C LYS A 29 16.14 4.89 -7.91
N VAL A 30 15.75 3.77 -7.27
CA VAL A 30 15.21 2.60 -7.95
C VAL A 30 13.92 2.96 -8.69
N VAL A 31 12.97 3.65 -8.03
CA VAL A 31 11.72 4.07 -8.66
C VAL A 31 11.98 4.97 -9.87
N ARG A 32 12.84 5.99 -9.71
CA ARG A 32 13.19 6.91 -10.82
C ARG A 32 13.87 6.20 -11.99
N ALA A 33 14.58 5.10 -11.73
CA ALA A 33 15.20 4.29 -12.79
C ALA A 33 14.18 3.39 -13.51
N LEU A 34 13.21 2.82 -12.79
CA LEU A 34 12.21 1.90 -13.34
C LEU A 34 11.03 2.62 -14.01
N ALA A 35 10.58 3.75 -13.45
CA ALA A 35 9.46 4.56 -13.96
C ALA A 35 9.92 5.70 -14.90
N ARG A 36 11.00 5.47 -15.66
CA ARG A 36 11.55 6.46 -16.60
C ARG A 36 10.54 6.93 -17.65
N PRO A 37 9.82 6.04 -18.37
CA PRO A 37 8.92 6.47 -19.43
C PRO A 37 7.81 7.37 -18.89
N ARG A 38 7.66 8.56 -19.48
CA ARG A 38 6.68 9.56 -19.03
C ARG A 38 5.24 9.02 -19.01
N ALA A 39 4.83 8.36 -20.08
CA ALA A 39 3.48 7.80 -20.20
C ALA A 39 3.19 6.75 -19.10
N LEU A 40 4.17 5.91 -18.78
CA LEU A 40 4.06 4.93 -17.70
C LEU A 40 3.90 5.62 -16.34
N ARG A 41 4.72 6.62 -16.06
CA ARG A 41 4.68 7.37 -14.80
C ARG A 41 3.38 8.15 -14.62
N GLN A 42 2.90 8.84 -15.66
CA GLN A 42 1.60 9.54 -15.61
C GLN A 42 0.43 8.58 -15.39
N LEU A 43 0.45 7.42 -16.04
CA LEU A 43 -0.57 6.39 -15.84
C LEU A 43 -0.56 5.86 -14.39
N LEU A 44 0.64 5.57 -13.85
CA LEU A 44 0.79 5.06 -12.48
C LEU A 44 0.45 6.11 -11.41
N HIS A 45 0.72 7.39 -11.68
CA HIS A 45 0.25 8.51 -10.87
C HIS A 45 -1.26 8.76 -10.97
N GLY A 46 -1.93 8.16 -11.95
CA GLY A 46 -3.35 8.35 -12.19
C GLY A 46 -3.71 9.71 -12.82
N VAL A 47 -2.76 10.41 -13.45
CA VAL A 47 -3.00 11.68 -14.14
C VAL A 47 -4.18 11.60 -15.13
N PRO A 48 -4.33 10.54 -15.95
CA PRO A 48 -5.50 10.40 -16.83
C PRO A 48 -6.85 10.32 -16.11
N PHE A 49 -6.86 9.96 -14.82
CA PHE A 49 -8.05 9.82 -14.00
C PHE A 49 -8.29 11.06 -13.10
N GLY A 50 -7.38 12.03 -13.12
CA GLY A 50 -7.46 13.26 -12.32
C GLY A 50 -7.13 13.08 -10.83
N HIS A 51 -6.73 11.88 -10.41
CA HIS A 51 -6.38 11.57 -9.02
C HIS A 51 -5.44 10.36 -8.92
N PRO A 52 -4.69 10.21 -7.81
CA PRO A 52 -3.89 9.02 -7.55
C PRO A 52 -4.74 7.74 -7.68
N ILE A 53 -4.25 6.77 -8.45
CA ILE A 53 -4.98 5.50 -8.69
C ILE A 53 -4.69 4.46 -7.59
N HIS A 54 -3.56 4.57 -6.89
CA HIS A 54 -3.19 3.65 -5.82
C HIS A 54 -4.30 3.47 -4.75
N PRO A 55 -4.91 4.54 -4.19
CA PRO A 55 -6.01 4.41 -3.23
C PRO A 55 -7.24 3.68 -3.77
N LEU A 56 -7.50 3.77 -5.09
CA LEU A 56 -8.57 3.00 -5.73
C LEU A 56 -8.19 1.52 -5.85
N MET A 57 -6.96 1.24 -6.27
CA MET A 57 -6.48 -0.13 -6.47
C MET A 57 -6.45 -0.95 -5.18
N VAL A 58 -6.12 -0.35 -4.04
CA VAL A 58 -6.02 -1.07 -2.75
C VAL A 58 -7.36 -1.54 -2.19
N GLN A 59 -8.49 -1.08 -2.73
CA GLN A 59 -9.82 -1.56 -2.34
C GLN A 59 -10.00 -3.05 -2.65
N VAL A 60 -9.47 -3.51 -3.79
CA VAL A 60 -9.58 -4.92 -4.22
C VAL A 60 -8.86 -5.88 -3.26
N PRO A 61 -7.55 -5.72 -2.95
CA PRO A 61 -6.86 -6.63 -2.05
C PRO A 61 -7.44 -6.60 -0.64
N LEU A 62 -7.77 -5.41 -0.12
CA LEU A 62 -8.33 -5.30 1.23
C LEU A 62 -9.71 -5.97 1.33
N GLY A 63 -10.60 -5.72 0.37
CA GLY A 63 -11.92 -6.34 0.32
C GLY A 63 -11.83 -7.86 0.18
N ALA A 64 -10.93 -8.35 -0.67
CA ALA A 64 -10.72 -9.79 -0.87
C ALA A 64 -10.22 -10.47 0.42
N TRP A 65 -9.25 -9.86 1.10
CA TRP A 65 -8.65 -10.38 2.31
C TRP A 65 -9.58 -10.34 3.53
N ILE A 66 -10.38 -9.28 3.69
CA ILE A 66 -11.44 -9.22 4.71
C ILE A 66 -12.48 -10.30 4.43
N SER A 67 -12.92 -10.44 3.17
CA SER A 67 -13.91 -11.45 2.78
C SER A 67 -13.40 -12.87 3.04
N ALA A 68 -12.12 -13.15 2.73
CA ALA A 68 -11.50 -14.43 3.04
C ALA A 68 -11.47 -14.72 4.54
N ALA A 69 -11.16 -13.72 5.39
CA ALA A 69 -11.17 -13.86 6.83
C ALA A 69 -12.58 -14.18 7.36
N VAL A 70 -13.63 -13.52 6.84
CA VAL A 70 -15.03 -13.85 7.19
C VAL A 70 -15.36 -15.30 6.82
N LEU A 71 -15.03 -15.74 5.61
CA LEU A 71 -15.25 -17.13 5.18
C LEU A 71 -14.48 -18.14 6.03
N ASP A 72 -13.27 -17.79 6.48
CA ASP A 72 -12.48 -18.63 7.36
C ASP A 72 -13.10 -18.79 8.75
N LEU A 73 -13.77 -17.75 9.26
CA LEU A 73 -14.52 -17.77 10.53
C LEU A 73 -15.81 -18.58 10.41
N VAL A 74 -16.58 -18.40 9.32
CA VAL A 74 -17.80 -19.17 9.06
C VAL A 74 -17.48 -20.66 8.90
N GLY A 75 -16.35 -20.99 8.26
CA GLY A 75 -15.93 -22.37 8.06
C GLY A 75 -16.73 -23.09 6.97
N GLY A 76 -16.48 -24.40 6.82
CA GLY A 76 -17.09 -25.24 5.78
C GLY A 76 -16.21 -25.42 4.52
N ARG A 77 -16.34 -26.59 3.87
CA ARG A 77 -15.48 -27.00 2.74
C ARG A 77 -15.60 -26.06 1.53
N GLY A 78 -16.81 -25.58 1.21
CA GLY A 78 -17.03 -24.63 0.12
C GLY A 78 -16.33 -23.29 0.36
N ASN A 79 -16.44 -22.77 1.59
CA ASN A 79 -15.84 -21.51 2.02
C ASN A 79 -14.30 -21.57 2.03
N ALA A 80 -13.70 -22.71 2.36
CA ALA A 80 -12.25 -22.88 2.31
C ALA A 80 -11.68 -22.67 0.88
N LYS A 81 -12.39 -23.16 -0.16
CA LYS A 81 -11.99 -22.94 -1.55
C LYS A 81 -12.14 -21.47 -1.94
N ALA A 82 -13.26 -20.83 -1.59
CA ALA A 82 -13.51 -19.42 -1.88
C ALA A 82 -12.50 -18.50 -1.17
N ALA A 83 -12.21 -18.74 0.12
CA ALA A 83 -11.20 -18.00 0.88
C ALA A 83 -9.81 -18.12 0.24
N LYS A 84 -9.41 -19.32 -0.23
CA LYS A 84 -8.15 -19.49 -0.98
C LYS A 84 -8.12 -18.65 -2.26
N THR A 85 -9.21 -18.63 -3.02
CA THR A 85 -9.31 -17.80 -4.24
C THR A 85 -9.17 -16.33 -3.91
N LEU A 86 -9.91 -15.83 -2.92
CA LEU A 86 -9.88 -14.43 -2.51
C LEU A 86 -8.49 -14.01 -1.98
N VAL A 87 -7.84 -14.87 -1.19
CA VAL A 87 -6.44 -14.64 -0.77
C VAL A 87 -5.53 -14.48 -1.98
N GLY A 88 -5.67 -15.34 -3.00
CA GLY A 88 -4.89 -15.25 -4.24
C GLY A 88 -5.17 -13.99 -5.05
N VAL A 89 -6.45 -13.61 -5.19
CA VAL A 89 -6.86 -12.35 -5.84
C VAL A 89 -6.25 -11.16 -5.11
N GLY A 90 -6.28 -11.17 -3.78
CA GLY A 90 -5.65 -10.12 -2.99
C GLY A 90 -4.13 -10.05 -3.16
N VAL A 91 -3.42 -11.19 -3.23
CA VAL A 91 -1.96 -11.18 -3.50
C VAL A 91 -1.64 -10.57 -4.86
N VAL A 92 -2.35 -10.96 -5.91
CA VAL A 92 -2.11 -10.46 -7.28
C VAL A 92 -2.44 -8.97 -7.38
N SER A 93 -3.59 -8.54 -6.86
CA SER A 93 -4.03 -7.14 -6.90
C SER A 93 -3.21 -6.23 -5.99
N ALA A 94 -2.73 -6.72 -4.84
CA ALA A 94 -1.82 -5.98 -3.98
C ALA A 94 -0.46 -5.74 -4.68
N GLY A 95 0.03 -6.73 -5.43
CA GLY A 95 1.24 -6.58 -6.24
C GLY A 95 1.12 -5.44 -7.26
N SER A 96 0.01 -5.36 -8.00
CA SER A 96 -0.21 -4.26 -8.95
C SER A 96 -0.42 -2.91 -8.26
N ALA A 97 -1.20 -2.86 -7.17
CA ALA A 97 -1.40 -1.64 -6.39
C ALA A 97 -0.10 -1.09 -5.80
N SER A 98 0.81 -1.98 -5.39
CA SER A 98 2.12 -1.61 -4.84
C SER A 98 2.99 -0.89 -5.85
N VAL A 99 2.89 -1.23 -7.15
CA VAL A 99 3.65 -0.53 -8.20
C VAL A 99 3.20 0.92 -8.33
N ALA A 100 1.88 1.17 -8.39
CA ALA A 100 1.34 2.53 -8.44
C ALA A 100 1.74 3.34 -7.19
N GLY A 101 1.56 2.75 -6.00
CA GLY A 101 1.90 3.41 -4.73
C GLY A 101 3.38 3.73 -4.59
N TYR A 102 4.27 2.90 -5.16
CA TYR A 102 5.71 3.13 -5.10
C TYR A 102 6.15 4.29 -6.00
N VAL A 103 5.46 4.48 -7.14
CA VAL A 103 5.66 5.64 -8.02
C VAL A 103 5.15 6.91 -7.34
N ASP A 104 3.93 6.90 -6.80
CA ASP A 104 3.36 8.03 -6.04
C ASP A 104 4.28 8.45 -4.88
N TRP A 105 4.74 7.47 -4.10
CA TRP A 105 5.63 7.69 -2.96
C TRP A 105 6.90 8.46 -3.34
N SER A 106 7.49 8.18 -4.51
CA SER A 106 8.78 8.76 -4.91
C SER A 106 8.75 10.27 -5.20
N ALA A 107 7.54 10.84 -5.32
CA ALA A 107 7.29 12.26 -5.56
C ALA A 107 6.90 13.04 -4.29
N LEU A 108 6.86 12.38 -3.13
CA LEU A 108 6.45 12.99 -1.86
C LEU A 108 7.55 13.81 -1.18
N ASP A 109 7.15 14.65 -0.23
CA ASP A 109 8.04 15.44 0.63
C ASP A 109 8.78 14.57 1.66
N ARG A 110 9.84 15.08 2.29
CA ARG A 110 10.76 14.27 3.13
C ARG A 110 10.07 13.52 4.28
N GLU A 111 9.16 14.17 5.00
CA GLU A 111 8.41 13.55 6.10
C GLU A 111 7.44 12.47 5.58
N GLN A 112 6.77 12.75 4.46
CA GLN A 112 5.87 11.81 3.79
C GLN A 112 6.65 10.62 3.23
N LEU A 113 7.87 10.82 2.72
CA LEU A 113 8.74 9.75 2.25
C LEU A 113 9.08 8.76 3.37
N ARG A 114 9.40 9.26 4.58
CA ARG A 114 9.70 8.40 5.73
C ARG A 114 8.49 7.58 6.16
N THR A 115 7.34 8.22 6.33
CA THR A 115 6.09 7.54 6.66
C THR A 115 5.69 6.55 5.57
N GLY A 116 5.82 6.94 4.30
CA GLY A 116 5.53 6.10 3.13
C GLY A 116 6.44 4.87 3.04
N TRP A 117 7.71 5.00 3.42
CA TRP A 117 8.64 3.88 3.46
C TRP A 117 8.23 2.85 4.52
N VAL A 118 7.89 3.31 5.74
CA VAL A 118 7.38 2.42 6.79
C VAL A 118 6.05 1.78 6.40
N HIS A 119 5.12 2.56 5.83
CA HIS A 119 3.86 2.07 5.30
C HIS A 119 4.08 0.95 4.28
N GLN A 120 4.99 1.15 3.32
CA GLN A 120 5.30 0.17 2.31
C GLN A 120 5.95 -1.09 2.92
N ALA A 121 6.91 -0.92 3.83
CA ALA A 121 7.57 -2.05 4.52
C ALA A 121 6.57 -2.92 5.28
N VAL A 122 5.65 -2.31 6.03
CA VAL A 122 4.56 -3.00 6.74
C VAL A 122 3.67 -3.76 5.75
N ASN A 123 3.29 -3.14 4.64
CA ASN A 123 2.45 -3.81 3.64
C ASN A 123 3.16 -4.94 2.90
N TRP A 124 4.48 -4.86 2.66
CA TRP A 124 5.25 -5.97 2.10
C TRP A 124 5.32 -7.17 3.05
N VAL A 125 5.42 -6.93 4.37
CA VAL A 125 5.32 -8.01 5.36
C VAL A 125 3.93 -8.65 5.28
N GLY A 126 2.86 -7.83 5.25
CA GLY A 126 1.49 -8.31 5.10
C GLY A 126 1.25 -9.12 3.82
N LEU A 127 1.74 -8.62 2.68
CA LEU A 127 1.68 -9.29 1.38
C LEU A 127 2.44 -10.62 1.40
N THR A 128 3.61 -10.66 2.03
CA THR A 128 4.40 -11.89 2.19
C THR A 128 3.65 -12.92 3.03
N LEU A 129 3.04 -12.50 4.14
CA LEU A 129 2.19 -13.37 4.97
C LEU A 129 1.00 -13.93 4.17
N TYR A 130 0.36 -13.11 3.34
CA TYR A 130 -0.71 -13.57 2.45
C TYR A 130 -0.22 -14.49 1.33
N GLY A 131 0.97 -14.26 0.78
CA GLY A 131 1.63 -15.16 -0.16
C GLY A 131 1.86 -16.55 0.45
N PHE A 132 2.38 -16.60 1.69
CA PHE A 132 2.51 -17.85 2.42
C PHE A 132 1.15 -18.45 2.82
N SER A 133 0.16 -17.63 3.20
CA SER A 133 -1.21 -18.10 3.46
C SER A 133 -1.76 -18.83 2.25
N TRP A 134 -1.64 -18.24 1.06
CA TRP A 134 -2.07 -18.83 -0.19
C TRP A 134 -1.36 -20.16 -0.47
N LEU A 135 -0.03 -20.18 -0.30
CA LEU A 135 0.77 -21.39 -0.52
C LEU A 135 0.38 -22.53 0.43
N GLN A 136 0.16 -22.23 1.71
CA GLN A 136 -0.27 -23.23 2.70
C GLN A 136 -1.67 -23.77 2.36
N ARG A 137 -2.61 -22.91 1.96
CA ARG A 137 -3.94 -23.34 1.48
C ARG A 137 -3.86 -24.19 0.22
N LYS A 138 -2.97 -23.85 -0.72
CA LYS A 138 -2.73 -24.63 -1.94
C LYS A 138 -2.19 -26.03 -1.64
N ARG A 139 -1.35 -26.17 -0.60
CA ARG A 139 -0.80 -27.44 -0.11
C ARG A 139 -1.77 -28.24 0.79
N GLY A 140 -2.98 -27.75 1.03
CA GLY A 140 -3.97 -28.40 1.90
C GLY A 140 -3.83 -28.06 3.39
N ASN A 141 -2.79 -27.32 3.79
CA ASN A 141 -2.52 -26.88 5.16
C ASN A 141 -3.42 -25.69 5.55
N THR A 142 -4.73 -25.94 5.61
CA THR A 142 -5.76 -24.90 5.78
C THR A 142 -5.59 -24.14 7.11
N GLY A 143 -5.27 -24.83 8.21
CA GLY A 143 -5.06 -24.19 9.52
C GLY A 143 -3.92 -23.17 9.52
N ALA A 144 -2.74 -23.56 9.02
CA ALA A 144 -1.60 -22.65 8.87
C ALA A 144 -1.92 -21.49 7.91
N GLY A 145 -2.66 -21.78 6.82
CA GLY A 145 -3.13 -20.76 5.89
C GLY A 145 -4.04 -19.73 6.54
N LYS A 146 -4.95 -20.15 7.43
CA LYS A 146 -5.81 -19.24 8.20
C LYS A 146 -4.99 -18.37 9.15
N LEU A 147 -4.09 -18.98 9.93
CA LEU A 147 -3.24 -18.27 10.88
C LEU A 147 -2.43 -17.16 10.18
N LEU A 148 -1.76 -17.50 9.07
CA LEU A 148 -1.03 -16.53 8.25
C LEU A 148 -1.93 -15.46 7.65
N GLY A 149 -3.17 -15.82 7.27
CA GLY A 149 -4.17 -14.89 6.76
C GLY A 149 -4.59 -13.85 7.79
N PHE A 150 -4.89 -14.26 9.03
CA PHE A 150 -5.23 -13.33 10.11
C PHE A 150 -4.04 -12.46 10.54
N ALA A 151 -2.84 -13.05 10.61
CA ALA A 151 -1.61 -12.30 10.85
C ALA A 151 -1.39 -11.25 9.75
N GLY A 152 -1.53 -11.65 8.49
CA GLY A 152 -1.48 -10.77 7.32
C GLY A 152 -2.49 -9.64 7.42
N LEU A 153 -3.76 -9.94 7.73
CA LEU A 153 -4.83 -8.96 7.88
C LEU A 153 -4.52 -7.91 8.95
N THR A 154 -3.95 -8.36 10.07
CA THR A 154 -3.55 -7.48 11.18
C THR A 154 -2.44 -6.52 10.73
N VAL A 155 -1.42 -7.05 10.06
CA VAL A 155 -0.30 -6.24 9.55
C VAL A 155 -0.75 -5.23 8.50
N VAL A 156 -1.56 -5.64 7.52
CA VAL A 156 -2.04 -4.71 6.48
C VAL A 156 -3.03 -3.68 7.03
N SER A 157 -3.70 -3.97 8.15
CA SER A 157 -4.54 -2.99 8.85
C SER A 157 -3.69 -1.88 9.50
N VAL A 158 -2.52 -2.21 10.06
CA VAL A 158 -1.52 -1.21 10.50
C VAL A 158 -1.02 -0.41 9.31
N GLY A 159 -0.73 -1.08 8.18
CA GLY A 159 -0.41 -0.42 6.92
C GLY A 159 -1.51 0.55 6.48
N GLY A 160 -2.76 0.14 6.52
CA GLY A 160 -3.94 0.96 6.19
C GLY A 160 -4.06 2.20 7.07
N TYR A 161 -3.78 2.09 8.37
CA TYR A 161 -3.71 3.25 9.27
C TYR A 161 -2.64 4.25 8.84
N LEU A 162 -1.41 3.78 8.54
CA LEU A 162 -0.33 4.64 8.05
C LEU A 162 -0.67 5.28 6.70
N GLY A 163 -1.37 4.55 5.82
CA GLY A 163 -1.86 5.07 4.54
C GLY A 163 -2.89 6.19 4.73
N GLY A 164 -3.84 6.00 5.64
CA GLY A 164 -4.79 7.05 6.02
C GLY A 164 -4.09 8.27 6.62
N HIS A 165 -3.07 8.08 7.44
CA HIS A 165 -2.25 9.16 7.97
C HIS A 165 -1.54 9.94 6.85
N LEU A 166 -0.92 9.25 5.90
CA LEU A 166 -0.31 9.87 4.71
C LEU A 166 -1.33 10.70 3.92
N SER A 167 -2.47 10.11 3.53
CA SER A 167 -3.45 10.75 2.67
C SER A 167 -4.18 11.91 3.35
N TYR A 168 -4.63 11.73 4.60
CA TYR A 168 -5.54 12.69 5.23
C TYR A 168 -4.83 13.66 6.17
N ARG A 169 -3.78 13.22 6.87
CA ARG A 169 -3.07 14.08 7.82
C ARG A 169 -1.86 14.76 7.18
N GLN A 170 -1.03 14.02 6.45
CA GLN A 170 0.12 14.61 5.75
C GLN A 170 -0.24 15.16 4.37
N ARG A 171 -1.48 14.95 3.89
CA ARG A 171 -1.98 15.42 2.58
C ARG A 171 -1.12 14.92 1.40
N ALA A 172 -0.59 13.70 1.51
CA ALA A 172 0.20 13.09 0.45
C ALA A 172 -0.63 12.90 -0.82
N GLY A 173 -0.13 13.37 -1.97
CA GLY A 173 -0.81 13.26 -3.26
C GLY A 173 -2.08 14.10 -3.41
N VAL A 174 -2.26 15.13 -2.57
CA VAL A 174 -3.39 16.07 -2.67
C VAL A 174 -2.89 17.42 -3.17
N SER A 175 -3.50 17.94 -4.23
CA SER A 175 -3.17 19.27 -4.76
C SER A 175 -3.62 20.37 -3.81
N ARG A 176 -2.82 21.43 -3.72
CA ARG A 176 -3.11 22.58 -2.87
C ARG A 176 -4.16 23.51 -3.48
N ASP A 177 -4.20 23.60 -4.81
CA ASP A 177 -4.99 24.59 -5.55
C ASP A 177 -6.00 23.98 -6.57
N GLY A 178 -6.29 22.67 -6.44
CA GLY A 178 -7.27 21.99 -7.30
C GLY A 178 -6.74 21.50 -8.65
N GLU A 179 -5.45 21.69 -8.94
CA GLU A 179 -4.76 21.09 -10.08
C GLU A 179 -4.70 19.56 -9.98
N VAL A 180 -4.43 18.84 -11.08
CA VAL A 180 -4.22 17.39 -10.99
C VAL A 180 -2.85 17.14 -10.36
N PRO A 181 -2.74 16.35 -9.27
CA PRO A 181 -1.44 16.02 -8.70
C PRO A 181 -0.49 15.44 -9.76
N TYR A 182 0.78 15.86 -9.74
CA TYR A 182 1.84 15.38 -10.66
C TYR A 182 1.71 15.82 -12.12
N GLU A 183 0.81 16.75 -12.45
CA GLU A 183 0.64 17.28 -13.81
C GLU A 183 1.90 18.03 -14.31
N SER A 184 2.53 18.82 -13.43
CA SER A 184 3.73 19.61 -13.72
C SER A 184 5.03 18.78 -13.80
N ASP A 185 5.05 17.57 -13.25
CA ASP A 185 6.16 16.60 -13.37
C ASP A 185 6.34 16.08 -14.83
N GLY A 186 5.53 16.61 -15.76
CA GLY A 186 5.65 16.44 -17.21
C GLY A 186 5.60 17.73 -18.04
N ALA A 187 5.56 18.93 -17.48
CA ALA A 187 5.69 20.13 -18.31
C ALA A 187 7.11 20.17 -18.92
N PRO A 188 7.28 20.44 -20.23
CA PRO A 188 8.61 20.80 -20.72
C PRO A 188 9.09 22.01 -19.90
N GLU A 189 10.36 22.01 -19.46
CA GLU A 189 10.98 23.24 -18.97
C GLU A 189 10.73 24.31 -20.04
N SER A 190 10.02 25.37 -19.67
CA SER A 190 9.80 26.50 -20.57
C SER A 190 11.18 27.04 -20.96
N ALA A 191 11.49 26.90 -22.25
CA ALA A 191 12.66 27.50 -22.90
C ALA A 191 12.56 29.03 -22.92
#